data_AF-A0A960RHM1-F1
#
_entry.id   AF-A0A960RHM1-F1
#
_cell.length_a   1.000
_cell.length_b   1.000
_cell.length_c   1.000
_cell.angle_alpha   90.00
_cell.angle_beta   90.00
_cell.angle_gamma   90.00
#
_symmetry.space_group_name_H-M   'P 1'
#
loop_
_entity.id
_entity.type
_entity.pdbx_description
1 polymer ?
#
loop_
_entity_poly.entity_id
_entity_poly.type
_entity_poly.pdbx_seq_one_letter_code
_entity_poly.pdbx_strand_id
1 'polypeptide(L)'
;DPSDKLGFGWRHNHPVFPAPLPVEHSFSRGLSILQDNLLLLDRWLFGFPGSLVVWIGLTAYGWSRRWSPLLIGSAVSVWIGYLLFWYPGYNETGPVYFMETLPAMLLAASQGVQRLLRKPIASRRRTPAIAALLMVWCTASLLFTWQTASVLREDRAGLAEAEQTLRDAPANSLILIRPNASSPGWKQDLIHNPMGLDGNPIVARWFDSSKDSLIRQFPGHQAWLFSLTDEGSILLPIYAEPLQHSFTIGNLHRLTGTNLPHPNHGNRLVRTAIEGDHEAGLLVLGRSIEAYPGTFIAEFELSIRGLESDNHSVTLDIATDDGATILGHKTLLGPIDRTLQQVIINLDEPRMLEPRVHYNGIGDVRIYAVRLYEAVEG
;
A
#
# COMPACT_ATOMS: atom_id res chain seq x y z
N ASP A 1 -17.54 -9.18 -7.31
CA ASP A 1 -18.22 -9.13 -8.61
C ASP A 1 -18.77 -10.53 -8.88
N PRO A 2 -20.06 -10.72 -9.18
CA PRO A 2 -20.64 -12.05 -9.44
C PRO A 2 -20.06 -12.75 -10.69
N SER A 3 -19.24 -12.09 -11.50
CA SER A 3 -18.43 -12.71 -12.57
C SER A 3 -17.13 -13.37 -12.06
N ASP A 4 -16.78 -13.19 -10.77
CA ASP A 4 -15.64 -13.85 -10.14
C ASP A 4 -15.88 -15.36 -10.04
N LYS A 5 -15.30 -16.12 -10.96
CA LYS A 5 -15.21 -17.58 -10.86
C LYS A 5 -14.03 -17.96 -9.95
N LEU A 6 -13.99 -19.21 -9.48
CA LEU A 6 -12.89 -19.81 -8.71
C LEU A 6 -11.53 -19.44 -9.30
N GLY A 7 -10.93 -18.37 -8.77
CA GLY A 7 -9.79 -17.70 -9.37
C GLY A 7 -9.88 -17.61 -10.90
N PHE A 8 -10.84 -16.88 -11.49
CA PHE A 8 -10.83 -16.33 -12.88
C PHE A 8 -11.61 -15.01 -12.89
N GLY A 9 -11.12 -13.97 -13.60
CA GLY A 9 -11.78 -12.65 -13.67
C GLY A 9 -10.83 -11.46 -13.54
N TRP A 10 -11.37 -10.24 -13.50
CA TRP A 10 -10.59 -9.02 -13.25
C TRP A 10 -10.42 -8.82 -11.74
N ARG A 11 -9.18 -8.72 -11.26
CA ARG A 11 -8.92 -8.37 -9.85
C ARG A 11 -8.16 -7.05 -9.76
N HIS A 12 -8.46 -6.32 -8.70
CA HIS A 12 -7.75 -5.12 -8.29
C HIS A 12 -6.58 -5.53 -7.39
N ASN A 13 -5.69 -6.38 -7.89
CA ASN A 13 -4.57 -6.91 -7.11
C ASN A 13 -3.25 -6.37 -7.62
N HIS A 14 -2.96 -5.10 -7.32
CA HIS A 14 -1.59 -4.69 -7.04
C HIS A 14 -1.54 -3.34 -6.33
N PRO A 15 -1.02 -3.22 -5.09
CA PRO A 15 -0.83 -1.94 -4.42
C PRO A 15 0.32 -1.11 -5.00
N VAL A 16 0.80 -1.42 -6.21
CA VAL A 16 1.85 -0.64 -6.88
C VAL A 16 1.16 0.50 -7.62
N PHE A 17 1.21 1.68 -7.01
CA PHE A 17 0.88 2.95 -7.65
C PHE A 17 1.76 3.16 -8.90
N PRO A 18 1.27 3.88 -9.93
CA PRO A 18 0.06 4.70 -9.92
C PRO A 18 -1.13 3.96 -10.54
N ALA A 19 -2.15 3.71 -9.70
CA ALA A 19 -3.34 2.89 -9.96
C ALA A 19 -3.07 1.40 -10.25
N PRO A 20 -3.66 0.46 -9.48
CA PRO A 20 -3.71 -0.94 -9.91
C PRO A 20 -4.42 -0.97 -11.25
N LEU A 21 -3.65 -1.17 -12.33
CA LEU A 21 -4.27 -1.59 -13.57
C LEU A 21 -4.98 -2.91 -13.24
N PRO A 22 -6.29 -3.01 -13.49
CA PRO A 22 -7.00 -4.24 -13.24
C PRO A 22 -6.28 -5.31 -14.05
N VAL A 23 -5.89 -6.38 -13.37
CA VAL A 23 -5.16 -7.47 -14.00
C VAL A 23 -6.20 -8.48 -14.44
N GLU A 24 -6.27 -8.74 -15.75
CA GLU A 24 -7.07 -9.84 -16.25
C GLU A 24 -6.42 -11.15 -15.84
N HIS A 25 -7.20 -11.97 -15.13
CA HIS A 25 -6.76 -13.29 -14.75
C HIS A 25 -7.31 -14.36 -15.69
N SER A 26 -6.44 -14.79 -16.61
CA SER A 26 -6.71 -15.81 -17.63
C SER A 26 -5.91 -17.09 -17.40
N PHE A 27 -6.40 -18.20 -17.95
CA PHE A 27 -5.67 -19.48 -17.92
C PHE A 27 -4.31 -19.39 -18.62
N SER A 28 -4.21 -18.63 -19.72
CA SER A 28 -2.94 -18.41 -20.43
C SER A 28 -1.91 -17.69 -19.55
N ARG A 29 -2.34 -16.72 -18.74
CA ARG A 29 -1.47 -16.05 -17.77
C ARG A 29 -0.99 -17.01 -16.68
N GLY A 30 -1.90 -17.85 -16.15
CA GLY A 30 -1.54 -18.90 -15.20
C GLY A 30 -0.47 -19.84 -15.78
N LEU A 31 -0.64 -20.27 -17.03
CA LEU A 31 0.34 -21.12 -17.73
C LEU A 31 1.69 -20.43 -17.91
N SER A 32 1.72 -19.14 -18.25
CA SER A 32 2.95 -18.35 -18.33
C SER A 32 3.67 -18.31 -16.98
N ILE A 33 2.95 -18.04 -15.89
CA ILE A 33 3.52 -18.01 -14.53
C ILE A 33 4.07 -19.39 -14.13
N LEU A 34 3.34 -20.46 -14.46
CA LEU A 34 3.84 -21.82 -14.21
C LEU A 34 5.12 -22.09 -15.01
N GLN A 35 5.17 -21.70 -16.28
CA GLN A 35 6.36 -21.86 -17.11
C GLN A 35 7.55 -21.12 -16.51
N ASP A 36 7.38 -19.86 -16.10
CA ASP A 36 8.44 -19.06 -15.47
C ASP A 36 8.94 -19.72 -14.18
N ASN A 37 8.03 -20.20 -13.33
CA ASN A 37 8.37 -20.91 -12.10
C ASN A 37 9.07 -22.25 -12.35
N LEU A 38 8.67 -23.00 -13.39
CA LEU A 38 9.34 -24.25 -13.77
C LEU A 38 10.75 -23.99 -14.32
N LEU A 39 10.95 -22.90 -15.08
CA LEU A 39 12.29 -22.49 -15.53
C LEU A 39 13.18 -22.04 -14.38
N LEU A 40 12.61 -21.35 -13.39
CA LEU A 40 13.32 -21.03 -12.15
C LEU A 40 13.66 -22.31 -11.39
N LEU A 41 12.71 -23.22 -11.20
CA LEU A 41 12.96 -24.51 -10.55
C LEU A 41 14.04 -25.33 -11.29
N ASP A 42 14.02 -25.34 -12.62
CA ASP A 42 15.03 -26.00 -13.44
C ASP A 42 16.45 -25.42 -13.26
N ARG A 43 16.60 -24.18 -12.81
CA ARG A 43 17.91 -23.63 -12.47
C ARG A 43 18.24 -23.84 -11.00
N TRP A 44 17.28 -23.60 -10.12
CA TRP A 44 17.47 -23.53 -8.67
C TRP A 44 17.50 -24.89 -7.97
N LEU A 45 16.87 -25.94 -8.53
CA LEU A 45 16.79 -27.26 -7.88
C LEU A 45 18.19 -27.82 -7.60
N PHE A 46 19.10 -27.76 -8.59
CA PHE A 46 20.48 -28.24 -8.44
C PHE A 46 21.55 -27.20 -8.81
N GLY A 47 21.18 -25.96 -9.09
CA GLY A 47 22.10 -24.87 -9.38
C GLY A 47 22.69 -24.87 -10.80
N PHE A 48 22.02 -25.49 -11.77
CA PHE A 48 22.41 -25.41 -13.18
C PHE A 48 21.20 -25.63 -14.11
N PRO A 49 21.20 -25.06 -15.33
CA PRO A 49 20.12 -25.28 -16.31
C PRO A 49 19.99 -26.75 -16.71
N GLY A 50 18.77 -27.28 -16.73
CA GLY A 50 18.48 -28.69 -17.00
C GLY A 50 18.43 -29.56 -15.74
N SER A 51 18.47 -28.97 -14.54
CA SER A 51 18.39 -29.75 -13.30
C SER A 51 17.07 -30.52 -13.18
N LEU A 52 15.97 -29.99 -13.73
CA LEU A 52 14.67 -30.67 -13.75
C LEU A 52 14.72 -31.92 -14.65
N VAL A 53 15.45 -31.87 -15.77
CA VAL A 53 15.66 -33.04 -16.66
C VAL A 53 16.46 -34.12 -15.93
N VAL A 54 17.51 -33.73 -15.20
CA VAL A 54 18.29 -34.68 -14.36
C VAL A 54 17.40 -35.30 -13.30
N TRP A 55 16.56 -34.51 -12.64
CA TRP A 55 15.59 -34.98 -11.66
C TRP A 55 14.59 -35.99 -12.26
N ILE A 56 14.02 -35.70 -13.43
CA ILE A 56 13.13 -36.62 -14.16
C ILE A 56 13.87 -37.92 -14.48
N GLY A 57 15.10 -37.84 -14.99
CA GLY A 57 15.92 -38.99 -15.34
C GLY A 57 16.23 -39.89 -14.15
N LEU A 58 16.64 -39.29 -13.01
CA LEU A 58 16.89 -40.03 -11.76
C LEU A 58 15.61 -40.68 -11.23
N THR A 59 14.50 -39.95 -11.22
CA THR A 59 13.21 -40.47 -10.76
C THR A 59 12.72 -41.63 -11.64
N ALA A 60 12.82 -41.51 -12.95
CA ALA A 60 12.46 -42.57 -13.90
C ALA A 60 13.35 -43.81 -13.75
N TYR A 61 14.67 -43.61 -13.59
CA TYR A 61 15.59 -44.72 -13.32
C TYR A 61 15.33 -45.40 -11.97
N GLY A 62 14.95 -44.60 -10.96
CA GLY A 62 14.56 -44.99 -9.60
C GLY A 62 13.17 -45.60 -9.46
N TRP A 63 12.36 -45.61 -10.52
CA TRP A 63 10.91 -45.75 -10.44
C TRP A 63 10.42 -46.91 -9.58
N SER A 64 9.63 -46.60 -8.56
CA SER A 64 8.93 -47.52 -7.68
C SER A 64 7.43 -47.38 -7.86
N ARG A 65 6.74 -48.49 -8.19
CA ARG A 65 5.28 -48.50 -8.41
C ARG A 65 4.48 -47.99 -7.20
N ARG A 66 5.02 -48.14 -5.98
CA ARG A 66 4.34 -47.72 -4.74
C ARG A 66 4.56 -46.24 -4.42
N TRP A 67 5.77 -45.73 -4.63
CA TRP A 67 6.18 -44.43 -4.10
C TRP A 67 6.31 -43.34 -5.16
N SER A 68 6.79 -43.66 -6.38
CA SER A 68 7.03 -42.63 -7.39
C SER A 68 5.75 -41.91 -7.85
N PRO A 69 4.60 -42.59 -8.07
CA PRO A 69 3.35 -41.90 -8.41
C PRO A 69 2.89 -40.93 -7.30
N LEU A 70 3.05 -41.30 -6.04
CA LEU A 70 2.67 -40.45 -4.90
C LEU A 70 3.55 -39.18 -4.84
N LEU A 71 4.87 -39.35 -4.93
CA LEU A 71 5.82 -38.24 -4.85
C LEU A 71 5.68 -37.27 -6.02
N ILE A 72 5.57 -37.79 -7.25
CA ILE A 72 5.37 -36.96 -8.44
C ILE A 72 3.99 -36.32 -8.42
N GLY A 73 2.96 -37.09 -8.09
CA GLY A 73 1.59 -36.59 -7.97
C GLY A 73 1.51 -35.43 -6.99
N SER A 74 2.17 -35.53 -5.83
CA SER A 74 2.25 -34.46 -4.83
C SER A 74 2.96 -33.21 -5.34
N ALA A 75 4.08 -33.35 -6.05
CA ALA A 75 4.78 -32.19 -6.61
C ALA A 75 3.95 -31.51 -7.71
N VAL A 76 3.43 -32.30 -8.66
CA VAL A 76 2.63 -31.81 -9.78
C VAL A 76 1.30 -31.21 -9.32
N SER A 77 0.66 -31.74 -8.27
CA SER A 77 -0.59 -31.16 -7.75
C SER A 77 -0.38 -29.76 -7.20
N VAL A 78 0.76 -29.49 -6.55
CA VAL A 78 1.12 -28.14 -6.07
C VAL A 78 1.36 -27.22 -7.26
N TRP A 79 2.12 -27.66 -8.27
CA TRP A 79 2.37 -26.87 -9.48
C TRP A 79 1.08 -26.51 -10.23
N ILE A 80 0.16 -27.47 -10.38
CA ILE A 80 -1.17 -27.23 -10.97
C ILE A 80 -2.01 -26.34 -10.06
N GLY A 81 -1.91 -26.47 -8.74
CA GLY A 81 -2.56 -25.56 -7.79
C GLY A 81 -2.17 -24.10 -8.03
N TYR A 82 -0.89 -23.83 -8.30
CA TYR A 82 -0.42 -22.48 -8.65
C TYR A 82 -0.87 -21.97 -10.03
N LEU A 83 -1.33 -22.83 -10.95
CA LEU A 83 -2.04 -22.36 -12.16
C LEU A 83 -3.36 -21.64 -11.80
N LEU A 84 -3.98 -22.06 -10.71
CA LEU A 84 -5.25 -21.52 -10.20
C LEU A 84 -5.03 -20.42 -9.15
N PHE A 85 -3.83 -20.37 -8.55
CA PHE A 85 -3.43 -19.38 -7.55
C PHE A 85 -2.41 -18.41 -8.15
N TRP A 86 -2.88 -17.31 -8.75
CA TRP A 86 -2.02 -16.37 -9.47
C TRP A 86 -1.25 -15.42 -8.57
N TYR A 87 -0.25 -15.97 -7.92
CA TYR A 87 0.81 -15.20 -7.32
C TYR A 87 2.09 -15.49 -8.12
N PRO A 88 2.63 -14.52 -8.89
CA PRO A 88 3.83 -14.74 -9.70
C PRO A 88 5.05 -15.13 -8.87
N GLY A 89 4.98 -14.88 -7.55
CA GLY A 89 6.02 -15.21 -6.61
C GLY A 89 7.10 -14.15 -6.49
N TYR A 90 7.88 -14.23 -5.43
CA TYR A 90 9.15 -13.50 -5.32
C TYR A 90 10.20 -14.26 -6.14
N ASN A 91 10.28 -13.95 -7.43
CA ASN A 91 11.16 -14.66 -8.37
C ASN A 91 12.64 -14.30 -8.26
N GLU A 92 12.97 -13.28 -7.46
CA GLU A 92 14.35 -12.84 -7.22
C GLU A 92 15.18 -13.91 -6.50
N THR A 93 14.58 -14.64 -5.56
CA THR A 93 15.26 -15.64 -4.73
C THR A 93 14.90 -17.09 -5.11
N GLY A 94 14.44 -17.29 -6.35
CA GLY A 94 14.06 -18.59 -6.89
C GLY A 94 12.55 -18.86 -6.80
N PRO A 95 12.11 -20.11 -7.07
CA PRO A 95 10.70 -20.44 -7.09
C PRO A 95 10.21 -20.73 -5.65
N VAL A 96 10.19 -19.71 -4.79
CA VAL A 96 9.92 -19.82 -3.34
C VAL A 96 8.70 -20.70 -3.05
N TYR A 97 7.65 -20.52 -3.83
CA TYR A 97 6.38 -21.24 -3.69
C TYR A 97 6.46 -22.72 -4.10
N PHE A 98 7.45 -23.12 -4.90
CA PHE A 98 7.65 -24.52 -5.27
C PHE A 98 8.61 -25.23 -4.31
N MET A 99 9.21 -24.53 -3.34
CA MET A 99 10.06 -25.16 -2.32
C MET A 99 9.28 -26.16 -1.46
N GLU A 100 7.96 -26.02 -1.34
CA GLU A 100 7.10 -27.02 -0.69
C GLU A 100 7.12 -28.39 -1.41
N THR A 101 7.41 -28.40 -2.73
CA THR A 101 7.54 -29.64 -3.51
C THR A 101 8.92 -30.30 -3.39
N LEU A 102 9.90 -29.57 -2.85
CA LEU A 102 11.30 -30.00 -2.78
C LEU A 102 11.47 -31.35 -2.04
N PRO A 103 10.84 -31.61 -0.88
CA PRO A 103 10.98 -32.90 -0.21
C PRO A 103 10.53 -34.08 -1.09
N ALA A 104 9.39 -33.93 -1.78
CA ALA A 104 8.87 -34.97 -2.67
C ALA A 104 9.80 -35.19 -3.87
N MET A 105 10.32 -34.11 -4.45
CA MET A 105 11.29 -34.17 -5.55
C MET A 105 12.59 -34.85 -5.12
N LEU A 106 13.19 -34.43 -4.00
CA LEU A 106 14.45 -35.01 -3.51
C LEU A 106 14.30 -36.50 -3.20
N LEU A 107 13.19 -36.91 -2.56
CA LEU A 107 12.91 -38.33 -2.30
C LEU A 107 12.75 -39.12 -3.60
N ALA A 108 12.07 -38.57 -4.61
CA ALA A 108 11.88 -39.25 -5.89
C ALA A 108 13.22 -39.48 -6.62
N ALA A 109 14.08 -38.45 -6.68
CA ALA A 109 15.42 -38.57 -7.26
C ALA A 109 16.34 -39.51 -6.46
N SER A 110 16.20 -39.51 -5.12
CA SER A 110 17.02 -40.37 -4.24
C SER A 110 16.87 -41.86 -4.55
N GLN A 111 15.69 -42.29 -5.04
CA GLN A 111 15.45 -43.68 -5.46
C GLN A 111 16.33 -44.06 -6.65
N GLY A 112 16.52 -43.13 -7.61
CA GLY A 112 17.42 -43.30 -8.74
C GLY A 112 18.87 -43.39 -8.32
N VAL A 113 19.30 -42.46 -7.46
CA VAL A 113 20.65 -42.45 -6.89
C VAL A 113 20.93 -43.75 -6.13
N GLN A 114 20.00 -44.19 -5.28
CA GLN A 114 20.14 -45.45 -4.54
C GLN A 114 20.31 -46.65 -5.49
N ARG A 115 19.56 -46.72 -6.59
CA ARG A 115 19.73 -47.79 -7.60
C ARG A 115 21.06 -47.69 -8.34
N LEU A 116 21.56 -46.49 -8.60
CA LEU A 116 22.90 -46.29 -9.19
C LEU A 116 23.98 -46.83 -8.25
N LEU A 117 23.85 -46.57 -6.95
CA LEU A 117 24.82 -46.98 -5.93
C LEU A 117 24.74 -48.47 -5.57
N ARG A 118 23.57 -49.10 -5.65
CA ARG A 118 23.36 -50.52 -5.30
C ARG A 118 23.87 -51.52 -6.34
N LYS A 119 24.08 -51.13 -7.60
CA LYS A 119 24.62 -52.05 -8.60
C LYS A 119 26.01 -52.49 -8.15
N PRO A 120 26.30 -53.82 -8.13
CA PRO A 120 27.55 -54.32 -7.62
C PRO A 120 28.69 -53.57 -8.28
N ILE A 121 29.58 -53.03 -7.46
CA ILE A 121 30.76 -52.25 -7.83
C ILE A 121 31.78 -53.21 -8.46
N ALA A 122 31.40 -53.86 -9.56
CA ALA A 122 32.20 -54.86 -10.25
C ALA A 122 33.30 -54.21 -11.11
N SER A 123 33.33 -52.87 -11.20
CA SER A 123 34.34 -52.12 -11.93
C SER A 123 34.97 -51.09 -10.99
N ARG A 124 36.26 -51.29 -10.66
CA ARG A 124 37.14 -50.37 -9.91
C ARG A 124 37.15 -48.93 -10.46
N ARG A 125 36.68 -48.73 -11.70
CA ARG A 125 36.58 -47.43 -12.40
C ARG A 125 35.25 -46.68 -12.21
N ARG A 126 34.20 -47.31 -11.66
CA ARG A 126 32.86 -46.67 -11.55
C ARG A 126 32.71 -45.79 -10.31
N THR A 127 33.22 -46.22 -9.16
CA THR A 127 33.21 -45.43 -7.93
C THR A 127 33.89 -44.07 -8.08
N PRO A 128 35.11 -43.95 -8.64
CA PRO A 128 35.73 -42.64 -8.84
C PRO A 128 34.96 -41.77 -9.84
N ALA A 129 34.32 -42.36 -10.86
CA ALA A 129 33.48 -41.62 -11.80
C ALA A 129 32.20 -41.06 -11.15
N ILE A 130 31.51 -41.85 -10.31
CA ILE A 130 30.33 -41.38 -9.56
C ILE A 130 30.75 -40.30 -8.55
N ALA A 131 31.84 -40.52 -7.82
CA ALA A 131 32.37 -39.52 -6.88
C ALA A 131 32.76 -38.22 -7.60
N ALA A 132 33.43 -38.31 -8.75
CA ALA A 132 33.77 -37.15 -9.57
C ALA A 132 32.51 -36.42 -10.06
N LEU A 133 31.47 -37.13 -10.51
CA LEU A 133 30.21 -36.53 -10.93
C LEU A 133 29.52 -35.81 -9.76
N LEU A 134 29.47 -36.43 -8.58
CA LEU A 134 28.90 -35.81 -7.37
C LEU A 134 29.72 -34.58 -6.95
N MET A 135 31.05 -34.63 -7.03
CA MET A 135 31.89 -33.47 -6.75
C MET A 135 31.64 -32.35 -7.75
N VAL A 136 31.61 -32.64 -9.06
CA VAL A 136 31.29 -31.65 -10.10
C VAL A 136 29.93 -31.01 -9.84
N TRP A 137 28.94 -31.81 -9.48
CA TRP A 137 27.61 -31.32 -9.12
C TRP A 137 27.66 -30.43 -7.87
N CYS A 138 28.22 -30.90 -6.76
CA CYS A 138 28.37 -30.09 -5.54
C CYS A 138 29.10 -28.76 -5.82
N THR A 139 30.18 -28.80 -6.60
CA THR A 139 30.90 -27.59 -7.00
C THR A 139 30.03 -26.66 -7.85
N ALA A 140 29.28 -27.18 -8.83
CA ALA A 140 28.37 -26.37 -9.64
C ALA A 140 27.28 -25.71 -8.78
N SER A 141 26.65 -26.46 -7.87
CA SER A 141 25.63 -25.93 -6.96
C SER A 141 26.19 -24.87 -6.01
N LEU A 142 27.40 -25.07 -5.47
CA LEU A 142 28.07 -24.09 -4.63
C LEU A 142 28.42 -22.81 -5.40
N LEU A 143 28.93 -22.94 -6.63
CA LEU A 143 29.25 -21.80 -7.49
C LEU A 143 27.99 -21.00 -7.85
N PHE A 144 26.90 -21.69 -8.22
CA PHE A 144 25.61 -21.04 -8.46
C PHE A 144 25.12 -20.31 -7.23
N THR A 145 25.11 -20.97 -6.07
CA THR A 145 24.66 -20.37 -4.80
C THR A 145 25.50 -19.14 -4.47
N TRP A 146 26.82 -19.21 -4.63
CA TRP A 146 27.72 -18.09 -4.40
C TRP A 146 27.42 -16.93 -5.35
N GLN A 147 27.35 -17.18 -6.66
CA GLN A 147 27.08 -16.14 -7.66
C GLN A 147 25.73 -15.47 -7.43
N THR A 148 24.67 -16.26 -7.21
CA THR A 148 23.33 -15.72 -6.94
C THR A 148 23.29 -14.96 -5.62
N ALA A 149 23.97 -15.44 -4.57
CA ALA A 149 24.07 -14.70 -3.31
C ALA A 149 24.83 -13.38 -3.47
N SER A 150 25.89 -13.32 -4.30
CA SER A 150 26.61 -12.08 -4.60
C SER A 150 25.71 -11.08 -5.33
N VAL A 151 25.02 -11.50 -6.38
CA VAL A 151 24.09 -10.64 -7.13
C VAL A 151 22.97 -10.14 -6.22
N LEU A 152 22.34 -11.03 -5.45
CA LEU A 152 21.28 -10.64 -4.50
C LEU A 152 21.78 -9.69 -3.42
N ARG A 153 23.02 -9.86 -2.96
CA ARG A 153 23.63 -8.95 -1.98
C ARG A 153 23.85 -7.56 -2.58
N GLU A 154 24.30 -7.47 -3.83
CA GLU A 154 24.47 -6.20 -4.54
C GLU A 154 23.12 -5.53 -4.79
N ASP A 155 22.14 -6.28 -5.33
CA ASP A 155 20.79 -5.80 -5.60
C ASP A 155 20.07 -5.31 -4.33
N ARG A 156 20.35 -5.94 -3.18
CA ARG A 156 19.76 -5.60 -1.88
C ARG A 156 20.65 -4.73 -0.99
N ALA A 157 21.79 -4.26 -1.46
CA ALA A 157 22.70 -3.45 -0.65
C ALA A 157 22.01 -2.19 -0.12
N GLY A 158 21.26 -1.49 -0.99
CA GLY A 158 20.51 -0.29 -0.58
C GLY A 158 19.36 -0.57 0.39
N LEU A 159 18.70 -1.74 0.26
CA LEU A 159 17.68 -2.17 1.24
C LEU A 159 18.31 -2.49 2.59
N ALA A 160 19.43 -3.21 2.60
CA ALA A 160 20.15 -3.55 3.82
C ALA A 160 20.67 -2.28 4.53
N GLU A 161 21.17 -1.31 3.77
CA GLU A 161 21.55 0.01 4.30
C GLU A 161 20.34 0.74 4.90
N ALA A 162 19.21 0.79 4.19
CA ALA A 162 17.98 1.39 4.69
C ALA A 162 17.49 0.72 5.97
N GLU A 163 17.44 -0.61 6.02
CA GLU A 163 17.08 -1.36 7.23
C GLU A 163 18.05 -1.07 8.38
N GLN A 164 19.34 -0.95 8.10
CA GLN A 164 20.34 -0.59 9.09
C GLN A 164 20.10 0.82 9.63
N THR A 165 19.85 1.82 8.77
CA THR A 165 19.49 3.19 9.17
C THR A 165 18.23 3.22 10.04
N LEU A 166 17.22 2.41 9.71
CA LEU A 166 16.02 2.28 10.54
C LEU A 166 16.36 1.65 11.90
N ARG A 167 17.15 0.57 11.94
CA ARG A 167 17.54 -0.09 13.21
C ARG A 167 18.41 0.79 14.11
N ASP A 168 19.27 1.61 13.51
CA ASP A 168 20.18 2.52 14.21
C ASP A 168 19.53 3.85 14.60
N ALA A 169 18.24 4.04 14.30
CA ALA A 169 17.51 5.24 14.67
C ALA A 169 17.55 5.45 16.20
N PRO A 170 17.53 6.71 16.67
CA PRO A 170 17.50 7.00 18.10
C PRO A 170 16.35 6.32 18.82
N ALA A 171 16.54 6.02 20.11
CA ALA A 171 15.45 5.51 20.94
C ALA A 171 14.24 6.47 20.93
N ASN A 172 13.04 5.90 20.98
CA ASN A 172 11.75 6.59 20.90
C ASN A 172 11.62 7.39 19.59
N SER A 173 11.99 6.79 18.46
CA SER A 173 11.80 7.40 17.14
C SER A 173 10.53 6.92 16.47
N LEU A 174 9.75 7.84 15.91
CA LEU A 174 8.68 7.58 14.95
C LEU A 174 9.21 7.90 13.55
N ILE A 175 9.48 6.88 12.75
CA ILE A 175 10.05 7.03 11.42
C ILE A 175 8.96 6.94 10.37
N LEU A 176 8.80 7.99 9.58
CA LEU A 176 7.78 8.12 8.54
C LEU A 176 8.41 7.86 7.16
N ILE A 177 7.87 6.89 6.44
CA ILE A 177 8.29 6.54 5.08
C ILE A 177 7.28 7.07 4.07
N ARG A 178 7.75 7.88 3.10
CA ARG A 178 6.91 8.43 2.04
C ARG A 178 6.58 7.37 0.97
N PRO A 179 5.29 7.14 0.66
CA PRO A 179 4.87 6.10 -0.29
C PRO A 179 5.24 6.40 -1.76
N ASN A 180 5.44 7.68 -2.12
CA ASN A 180 5.54 8.12 -3.52
C ASN A 180 6.93 8.58 -3.99
N ALA A 181 7.99 8.37 -3.21
CA ALA A 181 9.33 8.62 -3.73
C ALA A 181 9.72 7.44 -4.62
N SER A 182 9.46 7.58 -5.93
CA SER A 182 10.01 6.97 -7.17
C SER A 182 11.22 6.02 -7.10
N SER A 183 11.35 5.22 -6.05
CA SER A 183 12.44 4.29 -5.78
C SER A 183 11.93 2.85 -5.85
N PRO A 184 12.82 1.85 -6.05
CA PRO A 184 12.45 0.48 -6.38
C PRO A 184 11.59 -0.18 -5.29
N GLY A 185 10.85 -1.24 -5.67
CA GLY A 185 9.72 -1.84 -4.95
C GLY A 185 9.93 -2.33 -3.51
N TRP A 186 11.11 -2.18 -2.91
CA TRP A 186 11.47 -2.65 -1.57
C TRP A 186 10.98 -1.74 -0.42
N LYS A 187 10.45 -0.54 -0.68
CA LYS A 187 9.92 0.34 0.39
C LYS A 187 8.71 -0.24 1.13
N GLN A 188 7.99 -1.19 0.53
CA GLN A 188 6.92 -1.89 1.24
C GLN A 188 7.48 -2.84 2.31
N ASP A 189 8.67 -3.40 2.07
CA ASP A 189 9.33 -4.35 2.96
C ASP A 189 9.97 -3.67 4.17
N LEU A 190 10.26 -2.36 4.08
CA LEU A 190 10.82 -1.57 5.18
C LEU A 190 9.85 -1.34 6.36
N ILE A 191 8.55 -1.50 6.14
CA ILE A 191 7.55 -1.27 7.19
C ILE A 191 7.41 -2.55 7.99
N HIS A 192 8.36 -2.75 8.90
CA HIS A 192 8.42 -3.91 9.77
C HIS A 192 8.59 -3.49 11.22
N ASN A 193 7.50 -3.62 12.00
CA ASN A 193 7.50 -3.39 13.44
C ASN A 193 7.30 -4.73 14.16
N PRO A 194 8.37 -5.51 14.43
CA PRO A 194 8.24 -6.85 15.02
C PRO A 194 7.60 -6.83 16.42
N MET A 195 7.74 -5.71 17.14
CA MET A 195 7.15 -5.48 18.46
C MET A 195 5.86 -4.65 18.41
N GLY A 196 5.28 -4.44 17.22
CA GLY A 196 4.08 -3.62 17.04
C GLY A 196 4.31 -2.15 17.46
N LEU A 197 3.37 -1.58 18.20
CA LEU A 197 3.45 -0.20 18.70
C LEU A 197 4.41 -0.03 19.88
N ASP A 198 4.88 -1.13 20.48
CA ASP A 198 5.92 -1.11 21.52
C ASP A 198 7.34 -1.15 20.91
N GLY A 199 7.43 -1.08 19.58
CA GLY A 199 8.69 -1.04 18.84
C GLY A 199 9.50 0.21 19.13
N ASN A 200 10.83 0.07 19.11
CA ASN A 200 11.75 1.17 19.22
C ASN A 200 12.90 0.98 18.20
N PRO A 201 12.83 1.63 17.03
CA PRO A 201 11.84 2.64 16.63
C PRO A 201 10.50 2.07 16.15
N ILE A 202 9.52 2.96 15.97
CA ILE A 202 8.26 2.69 15.25
C ILE A 202 8.40 3.20 13.82
N VAL A 203 8.21 2.32 12.83
CA VAL A 203 8.25 2.67 11.40
C VAL A 203 6.84 2.69 10.85
N ALA A 204 6.41 3.82 10.29
CA ALA A 204 5.08 3.99 9.75
C ALA A 204 5.11 4.51 8.31
N ARG A 205 4.15 4.04 7.52
CA ARG A 205 3.85 4.65 6.23
C ARG A 205 2.95 5.84 6.48
N TRP A 206 3.33 7.02 5.99
CA TRP A 206 2.44 8.18 6.04
C TRP A 206 1.72 8.40 4.70
N PHE A 207 0.55 9.02 4.74
CA PHE A 207 -0.03 9.67 3.57
C PHE A 207 0.15 11.17 3.75
N ASP A 208 0.33 11.93 2.67
CA ASP A 208 0.69 13.35 2.78
C ASP A 208 -0.30 14.16 3.65
N SER A 209 -1.57 13.73 3.77
CA SER A 209 -2.59 14.35 4.63
C SER A 209 -2.61 13.88 6.09
N SER A 210 -1.91 12.79 6.44
CA SER A 210 -1.98 12.14 7.77
C SER A 210 -0.70 12.29 8.59
N LYS A 211 0.32 12.97 8.04
CA LYS A 211 1.62 13.21 8.71
C LYS A 211 1.43 13.71 10.13
N ASP A 212 0.78 14.87 10.27
CA ASP A 212 0.76 15.61 11.53
C ASP A 212 -0.08 14.89 12.58
N SER A 213 -1.20 14.29 12.14
CA SER A 213 -2.04 13.42 12.96
C SER A 213 -1.23 12.26 13.55
N LEU A 214 -0.40 11.61 12.72
CA LEU A 214 0.41 10.49 13.16
C LEU A 214 1.49 10.92 14.16
N ILE A 215 2.19 12.03 13.91
CA ILE A 215 3.19 12.56 14.86
C ILE A 215 2.55 12.82 16.23
N ARG A 216 1.36 13.42 16.25
CA ARG A 216 0.65 13.76 17.50
C ARG A 216 0.09 12.56 18.24
N GLN A 217 -0.17 11.44 17.56
CA GLN A 217 -0.58 10.18 18.21
C GLN A 217 0.57 9.51 18.99
N PHE A 218 1.83 9.88 18.71
CA PHE A 218 3.00 9.36 19.40
C PHE A 218 3.81 10.49 20.08
N PRO A 219 3.23 11.22 21.06
CA PRO A 219 3.87 12.39 21.65
C PRO A 219 5.18 12.09 22.41
N GLY A 220 5.40 10.82 22.80
CA GLY A 220 6.65 10.35 23.40
C GLY A 220 7.76 10.04 22.39
N HIS A 221 7.51 10.19 21.09
CA HIS A 221 8.45 9.84 20.04
C HIS A 221 8.92 11.08 19.25
N GLN A 222 10.23 11.15 18.96
CA GLN A 222 10.76 12.11 18.00
C GLN A 222 10.43 11.62 16.59
N ALA A 223 9.77 12.47 15.80
CA ALA A 223 9.42 12.12 14.42
C ALA A 223 10.58 12.37 13.45
N TRP A 224 10.78 11.41 12.54
CA TRP A 224 11.80 11.44 11.51
C TRP A 224 11.19 11.11 10.15
N LEU A 225 11.58 11.83 9.11
CA LEU A 225 11.31 11.46 7.73
C LEU A 225 12.47 10.60 7.21
N PHE A 226 12.15 9.38 6.79
CA PHE A 226 13.09 8.53 6.08
C PHE A 226 13.18 8.96 4.61
N SER A 227 14.39 9.27 4.16
CA SER A 227 14.67 9.64 2.77
C SER A 227 15.86 8.85 2.22
N LEU A 228 15.75 8.49 0.95
CA LEU A 228 16.86 7.92 0.17
C LEU A 228 17.46 9.05 -0.65
N THR A 229 18.76 9.27 -0.51
CA THR A 229 19.55 10.21 -1.30
C THR A 229 20.60 9.45 -2.10
N ASP A 230 21.29 10.15 -3.01
CA ASP A 230 22.41 9.55 -3.76
C ASP A 230 23.60 9.17 -2.85
N GLU A 231 23.66 9.75 -1.65
CA GLU A 231 24.69 9.48 -0.63
C GLU A 231 24.30 8.38 0.36
N GLY A 232 23.07 7.87 0.28
CA GLY A 232 22.58 6.78 1.13
C GLY A 232 21.23 7.06 1.79
N SER A 233 20.95 6.28 2.84
CA SER A 233 19.71 6.38 3.62
C SER A 233 19.86 7.35 4.80
N ILE A 234 18.98 8.35 4.90
CA ILE A 234 19.03 9.38 5.95
C ILE A 234 17.70 9.54 6.69
N LEU A 235 17.79 10.00 7.94
CA LEU A 235 16.66 10.40 8.78
C LEU A 235 16.69 11.92 8.98
N LEU A 236 15.63 12.61 8.56
CA LEU A 236 15.48 14.05 8.73
C LEU A 236 14.47 14.33 9.84
N PRO A 237 14.80 15.11 10.88
CA PRO A 237 13.84 15.42 11.93
C PRO A 237 12.68 16.22 11.34
N ILE A 238 11.47 15.87 11.73
CA ILE A 238 10.24 16.55 11.33
C ILE A 238 9.39 16.84 12.55
N TYR A 239 8.55 17.86 12.44
CA TYR A 239 7.66 18.30 13.50
C TYR A 239 6.23 18.34 12.97
N ALA A 240 5.27 18.14 13.88
CA ALA A 240 3.87 18.35 13.56
C ALA A 240 3.65 19.84 13.33
N GLU A 241 3.06 20.19 12.19
CA GLU A 241 2.61 21.54 11.91
C GLU A 241 1.15 21.70 12.36
N PRO A 242 0.73 22.92 12.76
CA PRO A 242 -0.67 23.18 12.99
C PRO A 242 -1.50 22.89 11.75
N LEU A 243 -2.67 22.27 11.94
CA LEU A 243 -3.55 21.94 10.82
C LEU A 243 -3.93 23.26 10.13
N GLN A 244 -3.67 23.35 8.83
CA GLN A 244 -4.15 24.46 8.02
C GLN A 244 -4.59 23.91 6.67
N HIS A 245 -5.90 23.92 6.44
CA HIS A 245 -6.49 23.43 5.21
C HIS A 245 -7.43 24.46 4.58
N SER A 246 -7.28 24.65 3.27
CA SER A 246 -8.13 25.52 2.47
C SER A 246 -8.85 24.69 1.43
N PHE A 247 -10.17 24.64 1.53
CA PHE A 247 -10.98 23.87 0.60
C PHE A 247 -11.19 24.66 -0.68
N THR A 248 -10.81 24.07 -1.81
CA THR A 248 -11.11 24.64 -3.12
C THR A 248 -12.59 24.43 -3.42
N ILE A 249 -13.39 25.51 -3.46
CA ILE A 249 -14.85 25.47 -3.67
C ILE A 249 -15.25 24.63 -4.89
N GLY A 250 -14.49 24.71 -5.98
CA GLY A 250 -14.72 23.91 -7.19
C GLY A 250 -14.66 22.39 -6.98
N ASN A 251 -13.89 21.95 -6.00
CA ASN A 251 -13.64 20.54 -5.68
C ASN A 251 -14.57 19.99 -4.59
N LEU A 252 -15.40 20.83 -3.98
CA LEU A 252 -16.42 20.45 -3.00
C LEU A 252 -17.70 20.00 -3.72
N HIS A 253 -18.34 18.95 -3.22
CA HIS A 253 -19.64 18.50 -3.70
C HIS A 253 -20.74 19.51 -3.30
N ARG A 254 -21.89 19.42 -3.97
CA ARG A 254 -23.12 20.18 -3.66
C ARG A 254 -24.34 19.37 -4.06
N LEU A 255 -25.45 19.57 -3.36
CA LEU A 255 -26.79 19.11 -3.72
C LEU A 255 -27.66 20.25 -4.25
N THR A 256 -27.31 21.51 -3.92
CA THR A 256 -27.96 22.71 -4.44
C THR A 256 -26.94 23.78 -4.85
N GLY A 257 -27.38 24.81 -5.56
CA GLY A 257 -26.55 25.91 -6.03
C GLY A 257 -25.68 25.59 -7.26
N THR A 258 -24.94 26.60 -7.71
CA THR A 258 -24.06 26.55 -8.89
C THR A 258 -22.70 27.16 -8.60
N ASN A 259 -21.67 26.71 -9.33
CA ASN A 259 -20.35 27.35 -9.30
C ASN A 259 -20.32 28.45 -10.36
N LEU A 260 -19.90 29.65 -9.98
CA LEU A 260 -19.71 30.79 -10.88
C LEU A 260 -18.25 31.28 -10.78
N PRO A 261 -17.70 31.90 -11.84
CA PRO A 261 -16.41 32.58 -11.76
C PRO A 261 -16.44 33.67 -10.68
N HIS A 262 -15.36 33.77 -9.90
CA HIS A 262 -15.21 34.80 -8.88
C HIS A 262 -15.09 36.18 -9.57
N PRO A 263 -15.90 37.19 -9.20
CA PRO A 263 -16.01 38.45 -9.94
C PRO A 263 -14.68 39.22 -10.06
N ASN A 264 -13.83 39.12 -9.04
CA ASN A 264 -12.53 39.81 -9.02
C ASN A 264 -11.31 38.89 -9.28
N HIS A 265 -11.53 37.59 -9.45
CA HIS A 265 -10.44 36.60 -9.55
C HIS A 265 -10.84 35.50 -10.54
N GLY A 266 -10.70 35.76 -11.84
CA GLY A 266 -11.29 34.94 -12.91
C GLY A 266 -11.04 33.43 -12.85
N ASN A 267 -9.93 32.99 -12.24
CA ASN A 267 -9.60 31.57 -12.09
C ASN A 267 -10.16 30.91 -10.82
N ARG A 268 -10.76 31.67 -9.91
CA ARG A 268 -11.39 31.13 -8.69
C ARG A 268 -12.88 30.95 -8.92
N LEU A 269 -13.44 29.88 -8.37
CA LEU A 269 -14.88 29.66 -8.38
C LEU A 269 -15.48 30.10 -7.05
N VAL A 270 -16.64 30.76 -7.12
CA VAL A 270 -17.55 30.99 -5.99
C VAL A 270 -18.73 30.07 -6.13
N ARG A 271 -19.34 29.68 -5.01
CA ARG A 271 -20.56 28.90 -5.03
C ARG A 271 -21.75 29.76 -4.65
N THR A 272 -22.80 29.73 -5.46
CA THR A 272 -23.97 30.58 -5.30
C THR A 272 -25.23 29.74 -5.20
N ALA A 273 -26.14 30.10 -4.30
CA ALA A 273 -27.55 29.73 -4.32
C ALA A 273 -28.39 31.02 -4.39
N ILE A 274 -29.46 31.01 -5.16
CA ILE A 274 -30.31 32.16 -5.45
C ILE A 274 -31.75 31.77 -5.13
N GLU A 275 -32.46 32.66 -4.44
CA GLU A 275 -33.86 32.42 -4.06
C GLU A 275 -34.75 32.27 -5.30
N GLY A 276 -35.62 31.27 -5.28
CA GLY A 276 -36.51 30.93 -6.41
C GLY A 276 -35.85 30.10 -7.52
N ASP A 277 -34.53 30.17 -7.67
CA ASP A 277 -33.78 29.40 -8.67
C ASP A 277 -33.24 28.07 -8.13
N HIS A 278 -32.96 28.00 -6.82
CA HIS A 278 -32.33 26.84 -6.19
C HIS A 278 -33.14 26.36 -4.99
N GLU A 279 -33.30 25.04 -4.85
CA GLU A 279 -33.97 24.43 -3.71
C GLU A 279 -33.10 24.48 -2.45
N ALA A 280 -33.73 24.36 -1.27
CA ALA A 280 -33.03 24.18 -0.01
C ALA A 280 -32.18 22.90 -0.04
N GLY A 281 -30.98 22.94 0.55
CA GLY A 281 -30.09 21.78 0.59
C GLY A 281 -28.63 22.13 0.88
N LEU A 282 -27.75 21.15 0.70
CA LEU A 282 -26.32 21.30 0.95
C LEU A 282 -25.64 22.05 -0.20
N LEU A 283 -25.19 23.26 0.07
CA LEU A 283 -24.43 24.09 -0.84
C LEU A 283 -22.95 23.66 -0.86
N VAL A 284 -22.41 23.23 0.28
CA VAL A 284 -21.03 22.73 0.40
C VAL A 284 -21.03 21.44 1.21
N LEU A 285 -20.43 20.37 0.65
CA LEU A 285 -20.17 19.09 1.32
C LEU A 285 -19.08 18.26 0.58
N GLY A 286 -18.80 17.07 1.08
CA GLY A 286 -18.17 15.94 0.39
C GLY A 286 -16.65 15.86 0.48
N ARG A 287 -16.02 16.70 1.31
CA ARG A 287 -14.57 16.62 1.57
C ARG A 287 -14.33 16.64 3.06
N SER A 288 -13.85 15.51 3.56
CA SER A 288 -13.44 15.36 4.94
C SER A 288 -11.92 15.44 5.06
N ILE A 289 -11.44 15.95 6.18
CA ILE A 289 -10.03 15.99 6.55
C ILE A 289 -9.85 15.35 7.91
N GLU A 290 -8.79 14.56 8.07
CA GLU A 290 -8.44 14.00 9.36
C GLU A 290 -7.92 15.12 10.28
N ALA A 291 -8.52 15.25 11.45
CA ALA A 291 -8.06 16.15 12.51
C ALA A 291 -7.76 15.34 13.77
N TYR A 292 -6.72 15.76 14.49
CA TYR A 292 -6.28 15.19 15.76
C TYR A 292 -6.96 15.89 16.95
N PRO A 293 -6.81 15.40 18.20
CA PRO A 293 -7.35 16.08 19.37
C PRO A 293 -6.85 17.53 19.48
N GLY A 294 -7.75 18.47 19.76
CA GLY A 294 -7.44 19.89 19.81
C GLY A 294 -8.64 20.77 19.49
N THR A 295 -8.40 22.08 19.47
CA THR A 295 -9.39 23.09 19.14
C THR A 295 -9.22 23.51 17.69
N PHE A 296 -10.31 23.53 16.91
CA PHE A 296 -10.28 23.91 15.50
C PHE A 296 -11.30 25.00 15.21
N ILE A 297 -10.94 25.85 14.25
CA ILE A 297 -11.78 26.92 13.75
C ILE A 297 -12.04 26.67 12.28
N ALA A 298 -13.31 26.48 11.94
CA ALA A 298 -13.78 26.44 10.57
C ALA A 298 -14.28 27.82 10.16
N GLU A 299 -13.64 28.37 9.14
CA GLU A 299 -13.93 29.68 8.58
C GLU A 299 -14.69 29.56 7.26
N PHE A 300 -15.82 30.25 7.19
CA PHE A 300 -16.68 30.34 6.03
C PHE A 300 -16.73 31.80 5.59
N GLU A 301 -16.12 32.12 4.46
CA GLU A 301 -16.21 33.44 3.86
C GLU A 301 -17.43 33.47 2.93
N LEU A 302 -18.46 34.22 3.32
CA LEU A 302 -19.73 34.25 2.59
C LEU A 302 -20.43 35.61 2.61
N SER A 303 -21.44 35.75 1.76
CA SER A 303 -22.39 36.86 1.78
C SER A 303 -23.81 36.35 1.57
N ILE A 304 -24.77 37.03 2.19
CA ILE A 304 -26.20 36.73 2.14
C ILE A 304 -26.95 38.01 1.76
N ARG A 305 -27.80 37.96 0.73
CA ARG A 305 -28.59 39.12 0.25
C ARG A 305 -30.06 38.75 0.08
N GLY A 306 -30.92 39.76 -0.03
CA GLY A 306 -32.35 39.54 -0.32
C GLY A 306 -33.19 39.03 0.87
N LEU A 307 -32.70 39.15 2.11
CA LEU A 307 -33.45 38.75 3.30
C LEU A 307 -33.79 39.94 4.22
N GLU A 308 -34.91 39.80 4.92
CA GLU A 308 -35.24 40.57 6.12
C GLU A 308 -34.42 40.07 7.32
N SER A 309 -34.22 40.92 8.35
CA SER A 309 -33.28 40.68 9.45
C SER A 309 -33.51 39.40 10.25
N ASP A 310 -34.75 38.89 10.26
CA ASP A 310 -35.18 37.83 11.18
C ASP A 310 -35.29 36.45 10.48
N ASN A 311 -35.04 36.38 9.18
CA ASN A 311 -35.16 35.14 8.41
C ASN A 311 -33.86 34.32 8.42
N HIS A 312 -34.01 33.00 8.56
CA HIS A 312 -32.91 32.02 8.58
C HIS A 312 -32.51 31.64 7.15
N SER A 313 -31.33 32.07 6.69
CA SER A 313 -30.89 31.77 5.31
C SER A 313 -29.94 30.57 5.22
N VAL A 314 -29.00 30.48 6.15
CA VAL A 314 -27.86 29.55 6.05
C VAL A 314 -27.53 28.95 7.42
N THR A 315 -27.25 27.65 7.43
CA THR A 315 -26.62 26.98 8.57
C THR A 315 -25.23 26.49 8.15
N LEU A 316 -24.23 26.86 8.95
CA LEU A 316 -22.86 26.38 8.83
C LEU A 316 -22.66 25.29 9.87
N ASP A 317 -22.06 24.18 9.51
CA ASP A 317 -21.69 23.16 10.49
C ASP A 317 -20.39 22.43 10.14
N ILE A 318 -19.88 21.72 11.16
CA ILE A 318 -18.81 20.74 11.01
C ILE A 318 -19.36 19.40 11.45
N ALA A 319 -19.32 18.43 10.54
CA ALA A 319 -19.80 17.08 10.79
C ALA A 319 -18.66 16.05 10.78
N THR A 320 -18.91 14.90 11.40
CA THR A 320 -18.07 13.69 11.31
C THR A 320 -18.94 12.48 10.97
N ASP A 321 -18.30 11.34 10.72
CA ASP A 321 -18.94 10.04 10.52
C ASP A 321 -19.93 10.10 9.34
N ASP A 322 -19.43 10.61 8.20
CA ASP A 322 -20.20 10.87 6.97
C ASP A 322 -21.43 11.77 7.17
N GLY A 323 -21.44 12.56 8.24
CA GLY A 323 -22.53 13.47 8.58
C GLY A 323 -23.48 13.02 9.65
N ALA A 324 -23.25 11.86 10.25
CA ALA A 324 -24.12 11.35 11.30
C ALA A 324 -24.06 12.21 12.57
N THR A 325 -22.92 12.86 12.83
CA THR A 325 -22.68 13.62 14.06
C THR A 325 -22.26 15.05 13.73
N ILE A 326 -22.96 16.04 14.28
CA ILE A 326 -22.62 17.46 14.18
C ILE A 326 -21.81 17.89 15.40
N LEU A 327 -20.59 18.36 15.18
CA LEU A 327 -19.64 18.74 16.23
C LEU A 327 -19.78 20.22 16.62
N GLY A 328 -20.17 21.06 15.68
CA GLY A 328 -20.43 22.47 15.91
C GLY A 328 -21.25 23.05 14.76
N HIS A 329 -22.09 24.05 15.06
CA HIS A 329 -22.89 24.72 14.04
C HIS A 329 -23.13 26.18 14.39
N LYS A 330 -23.47 26.96 13.36
CA LYS A 330 -23.85 28.38 13.46
C LYS A 330 -24.91 28.68 12.42
N THR A 331 -26.05 29.18 12.87
CA THR A 331 -27.12 29.67 11.98
C THR A 331 -26.98 31.16 11.77
N LEU A 332 -27.11 31.59 10.51
CA LEU A 332 -26.96 32.98 10.09
C LEU A 332 -28.32 33.57 9.74
N LEU A 333 -28.60 34.74 10.33
CA LEU A 333 -29.86 35.46 10.20
C LEU A 333 -29.66 36.77 9.44
N GLY A 334 -30.61 37.09 8.57
CA GLY A 334 -30.63 38.34 7.84
C GLY A 334 -29.53 38.51 6.78
N PRO A 335 -29.43 39.72 6.20
CA PRO A 335 -28.41 40.02 5.20
C PRO A 335 -27.04 40.10 5.85
N ILE A 336 -26.04 39.54 5.18
CA ILE A 336 -24.65 39.53 5.62
C ILE A 336 -23.81 40.01 4.44
N ASP A 337 -23.17 41.17 4.59
CA ASP A 337 -22.10 41.57 3.68
C ASP A 337 -20.97 40.54 3.72
N ARG A 338 -20.12 40.53 2.69
CA ARG A 338 -19.03 39.56 2.58
C ARG A 338 -18.16 39.56 3.85
N THR A 339 -18.38 38.55 4.70
CA THR A 339 -17.83 38.48 6.05
C THR A 339 -17.38 37.05 6.32
N LEU A 340 -16.37 36.94 7.18
CA LEU A 340 -15.86 35.67 7.68
C LEU A 340 -16.71 35.21 8.86
N GLN A 341 -17.27 34.01 8.75
CA GLN A 341 -18.02 33.37 9.82
C GLN A 341 -17.24 32.19 10.35
N GLN A 342 -17.20 32.03 11.67
CA GLN A 342 -16.43 31.00 12.35
C GLN A 342 -17.35 30.02 13.07
N VAL A 343 -17.01 28.73 12.98
CA VAL A 343 -17.53 27.63 13.80
C VAL A 343 -16.34 27.04 14.55
N ILE A 344 -16.39 27.06 15.87
CA ILE A 344 -15.32 26.52 16.73
C ILE A 344 -15.74 25.14 17.22
N ILE A 345 -14.83 24.18 17.17
CA ILE A 345 -15.04 22.82 17.67
C ILE A 345 -13.85 22.39 18.53
N ASN A 346 -14.12 21.55 19.51
CA ASN A 346 -13.11 20.89 20.34
C ASN A 346 -13.20 19.39 20.09
N LEU A 347 -12.05 18.75 19.87
CA LEU A 347 -11.93 17.32 19.67
C LEU A 347 -11.12 16.69 20.79
N ASP A 348 -11.67 15.66 21.40
CA ASP A 348 -10.98 14.85 22.41
C ASP A 348 -10.26 13.65 21.78
N GLU A 349 -10.63 13.27 20.55
CA GLU A 349 -10.08 12.14 19.81
C GLU A 349 -9.96 12.47 18.30
N PRO A 350 -9.11 11.75 17.54
CA PRO A 350 -9.01 11.95 16.10
C PRO A 350 -10.35 11.71 15.38
N ARG A 351 -10.74 12.62 14.49
CA ARG A 351 -12.01 12.56 13.73
C ARG A 351 -11.83 13.03 12.30
N MET A 352 -12.68 12.55 11.39
CA MET A 352 -12.78 13.08 10.03
C MET A 352 -13.75 14.26 10.03
N LEU A 353 -13.25 15.47 9.82
CA LEU A 353 -14.04 16.69 9.82
C LEU A 353 -14.49 17.08 8.43
N GLU A 354 -15.78 17.33 8.27
CA GLU A 354 -16.38 17.79 7.03
C GLU A 354 -17.11 19.12 7.26
N PRO A 355 -16.61 20.24 6.71
CA PRO A 355 -17.33 21.51 6.75
C PRO A 355 -18.47 21.54 5.76
N ARG A 356 -19.64 21.93 6.23
CA ARG A 356 -20.86 21.99 5.42
C ARG A 356 -21.55 23.34 5.50
N VAL A 357 -22.24 23.65 4.42
CA VAL A 357 -23.09 24.85 4.31
C VAL A 357 -24.45 24.42 3.82
N HIS A 358 -25.47 24.60 4.65
CA HIS A 358 -26.87 24.36 4.35
C HIS A 358 -27.53 25.67 3.90
N TYR A 359 -28.14 25.64 2.73
CA TYR A 359 -28.99 26.71 2.22
C TYR A 359 -30.46 26.38 2.49
N ASN A 360 -31.21 27.30 3.08
CA ASN A 360 -32.60 27.07 3.49
C ASN A 360 -33.64 27.43 2.41
N GLY A 361 -33.20 27.83 1.20
CA GLY A 361 -34.10 28.20 0.10
C GLY A 361 -34.53 29.67 0.09
N ILE A 362 -34.00 30.51 0.99
CA ILE A 362 -34.37 31.92 1.13
C ILE A 362 -33.13 32.82 1.04
N GLY A 363 -33.24 33.90 0.27
CA GLY A 363 -32.20 34.84 -0.10
C GLY A 363 -31.10 34.28 -1.00
N ASP A 364 -30.19 35.16 -1.39
CA ASP A 364 -29.06 34.86 -2.26
C ASP A 364 -27.79 34.66 -1.43
N VAL A 365 -27.21 33.46 -1.52
CA VAL A 365 -26.04 33.05 -0.74
C VAL A 365 -24.86 32.86 -1.67
N ARG A 366 -23.71 33.44 -1.32
CA ARG A 366 -22.44 33.24 -2.03
C ARG A 366 -21.35 32.79 -1.06
N ILE A 367 -20.70 31.67 -1.35
CA ILE A 367 -19.55 31.12 -0.61
C ILE A 367 -18.28 31.36 -1.43
N TYR A 368 -17.33 32.07 -0.81
CA TYR A 368 -16.07 32.46 -1.41
C TYR A 368 -14.92 31.53 -1.01
N ALA A 369 -14.89 31.11 0.26
CA ALA A 369 -13.86 30.23 0.78
C ALA A 369 -14.38 29.45 1.98
N VAL A 370 -13.83 28.24 2.15
CA VAL A 370 -13.96 27.45 3.38
C VAL A 370 -12.54 27.07 3.81
N ARG A 371 -12.21 27.34 5.06
CA ARG A 371 -10.91 27.04 5.65
C ARG A 371 -11.11 26.34 6.98
N LEU A 372 -10.17 25.47 7.34
CA LEU A 372 -10.13 24.82 8.64
C LEU A 372 -8.70 24.95 9.15
N TYR A 373 -8.55 25.42 10.38
CA TYR A 373 -7.24 25.47 11.02
C TYR A 373 -7.32 25.17 12.51
N GLU A 374 -6.21 24.69 13.06
CA GLU A 374 -6.04 24.49 14.49
C GLU A 374 -5.90 25.85 15.19
N ALA A 375 -6.63 26.04 16.29
CA ALA A 375 -6.44 27.18 17.18
C ALA A 375 -5.18 26.92 18.01
N VAL A 376 -4.09 27.61 17.68
CA VAL A 376 -2.88 27.59 18.50
C VAL A 376 -3.14 28.46 19.73
N GLU A 377 -3.19 27.85 20.92
CA GLU A 377 -3.19 28.61 22.17
C GLU A 377 -1.88 29.43 22.23
N GLY A 378 -2.03 30.76 22.23
CA GLY A 378 -0.93 31.73 22.17
C GLY A 378 -0.30 32.05 23.51
#